data_AF-A0A7C0VEC5-F1
#
_entry.id   AF-A0A7C0VEC5-F1
#
_cell.length_a   1.000
_cell.length_b   1.000
_cell.length_c   1.000
_cell.angle_alpha   90.00
_cell.angle_beta   90.00
_cell.angle_gamma   90.00
#
_symmetry.space_group_name_H-M   'P 1'
#
loop_
_entity.id
_entity.type
_entity.pdbx_description
1 polymer ?
#
loop_
_entity_poly.entity_id
_entity_poly.type
_entity_poly.pdbx_seq_one_letter_code
_entity_poly.pdbx_strand_id
1 'polypeptide(L)'
;MPEKVEALPLARKRRVLGLLIPAVNLPLFAYNLYFTIQHLGEGLPAFLSDHLVEDAVVLGSTLFLTLAIPRFFPVYASSYTLTEDALELRRFLRPVKRIPLREVDRVELYLRSDEEVSREASEYASNQAANLRRSGFKFRDYTNDEQAILNIFHGQEIYMVSPARPKAFLKELKRRNKRLSARVVELTRRGKRVRDLQ
;
A
#
# COMPACT_ATOMS: atom_id res chain seq x y z
N MET A 1 -2.72 5.03 -26.09
CA MET A 1 -1.53 4.22 -25.67
C MET A 1 -1.36 4.27 -24.15
N PRO A 2 -0.94 3.18 -23.48
CA PRO A 2 -0.73 3.18 -22.03
C PRO A 2 0.47 4.06 -21.65
N GLU A 3 0.25 5.01 -20.74
CA GLU A 3 1.26 5.93 -20.25
C GLU A 3 1.75 5.50 -18.86
N LYS A 4 3.05 5.23 -18.72
CA LYS A 4 3.62 4.87 -17.42
C LYS A 4 3.70 6.12 -16.53
N VAL A 5 3.06 6.07 -15.39
CA VAL A 5 3.12 7.14 -14.40
C VAL A 5 4.27 6.82 -13.45
N GLU A 6 5.29 7.67 -13.46
CA GLU A 6 6.43 7.52 -12.56
C GLU A 6 5.96 7.61 -11.10
N ALA A 7 6.31 6.61 -10.30
CA ALA A 7 5.98 6.54 -8.89
C ALA A 7 7.16 7.03 -8.05
N LEU A 8 6.88 7.61 -6.88
CA LEU A 8 7.93 7.86 -5.88
C LEU A 8 8.65 6.54 -5.52
N PRO A 9 9.95 6.60 -5.21
CA PRO A 9 10.67 5.42 -4.78
C PRO A 9 10.07 4.88 -3.49
N LEU A 10 10.08 3.54 -3.32
CA LEU A 10 9.60 2.93 -2.08
C LEU A 10 10.46 3.42 -0.90
N ALA A 11 9.79 3.98 0.10
CA ALA A 11 10.40 4.49 1.32
C ALA A 11 11.34 3.44 1.95
N ARG A 12 12.52 3.89 2.40
CA ARG A 12 13.58 3.00 2.90
C ARG A 12 13.08 2.05 3.98
N LYS A 13 12.28 2.54 4.94
CA LYS A 13 11.69 1.74 6.02
C LYS A 13 10.84 0.58 5.49
N ARG A 14 9.96 0.85 4.51
CA ARG A 14 9.10 -0.16 3.88
C ARG A 14 9.90 -1.19 3.08
N ARG A 15 10.94 -0.73 2.38
CA ARG A 15 11.86 -1.60 1.63
C ARG A 15 12.63 -2.55 2.55
N VAL A 16 13.14 -2.04 3.67
CA VAL A 16 13.86 -2.85 4.67
C VAL A 16 12.93 -3.91 5.25
N LEU A 17 11.70 -3.55 5.62
CA LEU A 17 10.71 -4.53 6.10
C LEU A 17 10.42 -5.61 5.04
N GLY A 18 10.22 -5.22 3.78
CA GLY A 18 9.97 -6.15 2.67
C GLY A 18 11.13 -7.11 2.39
N LEU A 19 12.35 -6.79 2.82
CA LEU A 19 13.52 -7.66 2.73
C LEU A 19 13.73 -8.50 3.98
N LEU A 20 13.61 -7.91 5.17
CA LEU A 20 13.86 -8.60 6.45
C LEU A 20 12.86 -9.71 6.72
N ILE A 21 11.56 -9.49 6.41
CA ILE A 21 10.52 -10.49 6.65
C ILE A 21 10.84 -11.81 5.93
N PRO A 22 11.04 -11.83 4.59
CA PRO A 22 11.41 -13.08 3.93
C PRO A 22 12.81 -13.56 4.32
N ALA A 23 13.78 -12.67 4.55
CA ALA A 23 15.14 -13.06 4.91
C ALA A 23 15.22 -13.79 6.26
N VAL A 24 14.32 -13.52 7.21
CA VAL A 24 14.27 -14.23 8.50
C VAL A 24 13.36 -15.45 8.42
N ASN A 25 12.17 -15.30 7.82
CA ASN A 25 11.17 -16.37 7.86
C ASN A 25 11.44 -17.49 6.86
N LEU A 26 12.04 -17.23 5.69
CA LEU A 26 12.33 -18.29 4.71
C LEU A 26 13.42 -19.27 5.22
N PRO A 27 14.54 -18.81 5.82
CA PRO A 27 15.50 -19.74 6.43
C PRO A 27 14.90 -20.53 7.59
N LEU A 28 14.11 -19.89 8.47
CA LEU A 28 13.41 -20.59 9.55
C LEU A 28 12.44 -21.64 9.00
N PHE A 29 11.68 -21.28 7.96
CA PHE A 29 10.78 -22.22 7.29
C PHE A 29 11.56 -23.40 6.68
N ALA A 30 12.65 -23.14 5.96
CA ALA A 30 13.47 -24.19 5.35
C ALA A 30 14.12 -25.10 6.39
N TYR A 31 14.63 -24.52 7.49
CA TYR A 31 15.21 -25.26 8.61
C TYR A 31 14.17 -26.18 9.27
N ASN A 32 13.00 -25.66 9.63
CA ASN A 32 11.96 -26.46 10.25
C ASN A 32 11.43 -27.53 9.29
N LEU A 33 11.29 -27.21 8.00
CA LEU A 33 10.84 -28.17 7.00
C LEU A 33 11.81 -29.35 6.88
N TYR A 34 13.12 -29.08 6.92
CA TYR A 34 14.14 -30.12 6.93
C TYR A 34 14.00 -31.04 8.15
N PHE A 35 13.87 -30.49 9.35
CA PHE A 35 13.71 -31.29 10.58
C PHE A 35 12.42 -32.11 10.57
N THR A 36 11.30 -31.52 10.15
CA THR A 36 10.03 -32.24 10.04
C THR A 36 10.13 -33.42 9.07
N ILE A 37 10.83 -33.26 7.93
CA ILE A 37 11.06 -34.36 6.97
C ILE A 37 11.92 -35.47 7.60
N GLN A 38 12.97 -35.12 8.35
CA GLN A 38 13.80 -36.12 9.04
C GLN A 38 12.99 -36.89 10.09
N HIS A 39 12.20 -36.20 10.92
CA HIS A 39 11.34 -36.82 11.93
C HIS A 39 10.32 -37.80 11.30
N LEU A 40 9.82 -37.49 10.10
CA LEU A 40 8.94 -38.38 9.33
C LEU A 40 9.67 -39.62 8.77
N GLY A 41 10.94 -39.47 8.36
CA GLY A 41 11.75 -40.56 7.79
C GLY A 41 12.26 -41.58 8.81
N GLU A 42 12.42 -41.17 10.08
CA GLU A 42 12.92 -42.02 11.16
C GLU A 42 11.86 -42.94 11.78
N GLY A 43 10.60 -42.89 11.31
CA GLY A 43 9.52 -43.76 11.78
C GLY A 43 9.12 -43.52 13.24
N LEU A 44 9.36 -42.31 13.76
CA LEU A 44 9.09 -41.97 15.15
C LEU A 44 7.60 -42.21 15.49
N PRO A 45 7.31 -42.91 16.60
CA PRO A 45 5.96 -43.29 16.98
C PRO A 45 5.10 -42.08 17.36
N ALA A 46 3.80 -42.20 17.08
CA ALA A 46 2.78 -41.14 17.16
C ALA A 46 2.61 -40.43 18.52
N PHE A 47 3.32 -40.84 19.58
CA PHE A 47 3.33 -40.17 20.89
C PHE A 47 4.34 -39.01 21.01
N LEU A 48 5.17 -38.78 19.98
CA LEU A 48 5.91 -37.52 19.77
C LEU A 48 5.09 -36.46 19.01
N SER A 49 3.75 -36.63 18.98
CA SER A 49 2.78 -35.79 18.27
C SER A 49 2.93 -34.29 18.57
N ASP A 50 3.37 -33.95 19.77
CA ASP A 50 3.49 -32.56 20.20
C ASP A 50 4.55 -31.81 19.38
N HIS A 51 5.68 -32.44 19.07
CA HIS A 51 6.73 -31.82 18.24
C HIS A 51 6.34 -31.68 16.77
N LEU A 52 5.58 -32.63 16.22
CA LEU A 52 5.05 -32.51 14.86
C LEU A 52 3.98 -31.41 14.75
N VAL A 53 3.16 -31.26 15.79
CA VAL A 53 2.18 -30.17 15.88
C VAL A 53 2.88 -28.82 16.04
N GLU A 54 3.90 -28.74 16.90
CA GLU A 54 4.75 -27.54 17.05
C GLU A 54 5.43 -27.17 15.73
N ASP A 55 6.07 -28.13 15.06
CA ASP A 55 6.71 -27.95 13.75
C ASP A 55 5.70 -27.45 12.71
N ALA A 56 4.52 -28.08 12.62
CA ALA A 56 3.46 -27.66 11.71
C ALA A 56 2.96 -26.24 12.02
N VAL A 57 2.81 -25.89 13.30
CA VAL A 57 2.43 -24.54 13.73
C VAL A 57 3.51 -23.52 13.36
N VAL A 58 4.79 -23.84 13.57
CA VAL A 58 5.90 -22.95 13.22
C VAL A 58 6.03 -22.80 11.71
N LEU A 59 5.92 -23.87 10.93
CA LEU A 59 5.92 -23.85 9.47
C LEU A 59 4.75 -23.04 8.92
N GLY A 60 3.54 -23.30 9.41
CA GLY A 60 2.34 -22.57 9.04
C GLY A 60 2.47 -21.08 9.38
N SER A 61 2.96 -20.76 10.57
CA SER A 61 3.13 -19.37 11.03
C SER A 61 4.21 -18.62 10.27
N THR A 62 5.38 -19.22 10.04
CA THR A 62 6.48 -18.59 9.29
C THR A 62 6.10 -18.35 7.82
N LEU A 63 5.46 -19.32 7.18
CA LEU A 63 4.94 -19.15 5.82
C LEU A 63 3.82 -18.11 5.77
N PHE A 64 2.88 -18.15 6.71
CA PHE A 64 1.80 -17.18 6.81
C PHE A 64 2.34 -15.77 7.00
N LEU A 65 3.27 -15.54 7.93
CA LEU A 65 3.87 -14.23 8.16
C LEU A 65 4.63 -13.74 6.91
N THR A 66 5.36 -14.63 6.24
CA THR A 66 6.09 -14.32 5.00
C THR A 66 5.17 -13.85 3.88
N LEU A 67 3.99 -14.46 3.73
CA LEU A 67 3.07 -14.16 2.64
C LEU A 67 2.01 -13.11 2.99
N ALA A 68 1.51 -13.13 4.21
CA ALA A 68 0.45 -12.24 4.67
C ALA A 68 0.97 -10.82 4.89
N ILE A 69 2.12 -10.64 5.55
CA ILE A 69 2.62 -9.29 5.84
C ILE A 69 2.80 -8.50 4.54
N PRO A 70 3.46 -9.02 3.49
CA PRO A 70 3.60 -8.26 2.25
C PRO A 70 2.30 -8.07 1.46
N ARG A 71 1.28 -8.92 1.70
CA ARG A 71 -0.06 -8.74 1.14
C ARG A 71 -0.79 -7.56 1.78
N PHE A 72 -0.70 -7.40 3.10
CA PHE A 72 -1.42 -6.36 3.84
C PHE A 72 -0.64 -5.05 3.96
N PHE A 73 0.68 -5.10 4.11
CA PHE A 73 1.54 -3.93 4.25
C PHE A 73 2.15 -3.49 2.91
N PRO A 74 2.33 -2.19 2.68
CA PRO A 74 2.91 -1.65 1.44
C PRO A 74 4.44 -1.77 1.39
N VAL A 75 4.97 -3.00 1.46
CA VAL A 75 6.42 -3.26 1.51
C VAL A 75 7.06 -3.49 0.13
N TYR A 76 6.25 -3.57 -0.92
CA TYR A 76 6.71 -3.66 -2.30
C TYR A 76 6.32 -2.42 -3.10
N ALA A 77 7.19 -2.04 -4.02
CA ALA A 77 6.94 -0.90 -4.90
C ALA A 77 5.72 -1.16 -5.77
N SER A 78 4.87 -0.15 -5.84
CA SER A 78 3.69 -0.11 -6.69
C SER A 78 4.04 0.61 -7.97
N SER A 79 3.44 0.18 -9.07
CA SER A 79 3.52 0.83 -10.37
C SER A 79 2.13 1.24 -10.83
N TYR A 80 2.07 2.37 -11.52
CA TYR A 80 0.81 2.94 -12.01
C TYR A 80 0.91 3.15 -13.51
N THR A 81 -0.13 2.72 -14.22
CA THR A 81 -0.23 2.89 -15.67
C THR A 81 -1.54 3.58 -15.98
N LEU A 82 -1.47 4.73 -16.64
CA LEU A 82 -2.63 5.49 -17.06
C LEU A 82 -2.99 5.13 -18.49
N THR A 83 -4.12 4.47 -18.67
CA THR A 83 -4.72 4.17 -19.97
C THR A 83 -5.72 5.26 -20.36
N GLU A 84 -6.33 5.18 -21.53
CA GLU A 84 -7.27 6.19 -22.00
C GLU A 84 -8.52 6.28 -21.13
N ASP A 85 -8.99 5.16 -20.60
CA ASP A 85 -10.23 5.05 -19.83
C ASP A 85 -10.02 4.66 -18.36
N ALA A 86 -8.84 4.16 -17.98
CA ALA A 86 -8.60 3.66 -16.63
C ALA A 86 -7.20 3.93 -16.08
N LEU A 87 -7.09 3.97 -14.76
CA LEU A 87 -5.83 3.88 -14.02
C LEU A 87 -5.61 2.44 -13.54
N GLU A 88 -4.52 1.82 -13.96
CA GLU A 88 -4.09 0.52 -13.48
C GLU A 88 -3.06 0.65 -12.36
N LEU A 89 -3.29 -0.08 -11.26
CA LEU A 89 -2.42 -0.18 -10.11
C LEU A 89 -1.90 -1.61 -10.01
N ARG A 90 -0.57 -1.76 -9.92
CA ARG A 90 0.09 -3.07 -9.80
C ARG A 90 1.05 -3.07 -8.63
N ARG A 91 1.08 -4.17 -7.87
CA ARG A 91 2.05 -4.43 -6.81
C ARG A 91 2.28 -5.94 -6.71
N PHE A 92 3.50 -6.35 -6.41
CA PHE A 92 3.83 -7.76 -6.17
C PHE A 92 2.91 -8.36 -5.09
N LEU A 93 2.46 -9.61 -5.29
CA LEU A 93 1.50 -10.34 -4.44
C LEU A 93 0.10 -9.70 -4.26
N ARG A 94 -0.26 -8.72 -5.10
CA ARG A 94 -1.62 -8.18 -5.18
C ARG A 94 -2.19 -8.32 -6.60
N PRO A 95 -3.50 -8.60 -6.74
CA PRO A 95 -4.13 -8.57 -8.06
C PRO A 95 -4.04 -7.17 -8.67
N VAL A 96 -3.94 -7.10 -10.00
CA VAL A 96 -3.97 -5.83 -10.72
C VAL A 96 -5.33 -5.18 -10.52
N LYS A 97 -5.34 -3.93 -10.04
CA LYS A 97 -6.57 -3.15 -9.92
C LYS A 97 -6.68 -2.16 -11.08
N ARG A 98 -7.79 -2.20 -11.80
CA ARG A 98 -8.16 -1.22 -12.82
C ARG A 98 -9.26 -0.31 -12.24
N ILE A 99 -9.05 1.00 -12.29
CA ILE A 99 -9.98 2.03 -11.81
C ILE A 99 -10.45 2.83 -13.03
N PRO A 100 -11.71 2.66 -13.48
CA PRO A 100 -12.25 3.44 -14.58
C PRO A 100 -12.28 4.94 -14.24
N LEU A 101 -11.67 5.78 -15.07
CA LEU A 101 -11.56 7.23 -14.84
C LEU A 101 -12.93 7.92 -14.76
N ARG A 102 -13.93 7.38 -15.45
CA ARG A 102 -15.31 7.89 -15.45
C ARG A 102 -16.04 7.67 -14.12
N GLU A 103 -15.61 6.68 -13.34
CA GLU A 103 -16.18 6.33 -12.03
C GLU A 103 -15.43 6.98 -10.87
N VAL A 104 -14.41 7.81 -11.19
CA VAL A 104 -13.70 8.59 -10.18
C VAL A 104 -14.44 9.90 -9.95
N ASP A 105 -15.08 10.02 -8.79
CA ASP A 105 -15.87 11.20 -8.42
C ASP A 105 -15.00 12.33 -7.86
N ARG A 106 -13.98 11.94 -7.07
CA ARG A 106 -13.16 12.86 -6.30
C ARG A 106 -11.71 12.39 -6.24
N VAL A 107 -10.79 13.34 -6.29
CA VAL A 107 -9.37 13.12 -6.02
C VAL A 107 -8.84 14.17 -5.06
N GLU A 108 -8.09 13.72 -4.05
CA GLU A 108 -7.42 14.60 -3.09
C GLU A 108 -5.92 14.35 -3.08
N LEU A 109 -5.15 15.40 -3.31
CA LEU A 109 -3.69 15.37 -3.26
C LEU A 109 -3.20 15.97 -1.95
N TYR A 110 -2.57 15.16 -1.10
CA TYR A 110 -1.86 15.60 0.09
C TYR A 110 -0.37 15.70 -0.20
N LEU A 111 0.21 16.87 0.06
CA LEU A 111 1.63 17.16 -0.15
C LEU A 111 2.27 17.57 1.17
N ARG A 112 3.32 16.87 1.56
CA ARG A 112 4.24 17.33 2.60
C ARG A 112 5.21 18.33 1.96
N SER A 113 4.95 19.62 2.14
CA SER A 113 5.73 20.68 1.49
C SER A 113 7.03 20.99 2.24
N ASP A 114 7.03 20.75 3.56
CA ASP A 114 8.17 20.99 4.43
C ASP A 114 8.63 19.68 5.09
N GLU A 115 9.93 19.58 5.42
CA GLU A 115 10.47 18.44 6.16
C GLU A 115 9.82 18.28 7.53
N GLU A 116 9.44 19.38 8.17
CA GLU A 116 8.69 19.37 9.42
C GLU A 116 7.26 19.83 9.14
N VAL A 117 6.29 19.08 9.63
CA VAL A 117 4.87 19.42 9.47
C VAL A 117 4.35 19.82 10.84
N SER A 118 3.55 20.88 10.91
CA SER A 118 2.95 21.28 12.19
C SER A 118 2.07 20.16 12.74
N ARG A 119 1.94 20.12 14.07
CA ARG A 119 1.04 19.17 14.74
C ARG A 119 -0.40 19.33 14.23
N GLU A 120 -0.85 20.57 14.05
CA GLU A 120 -2.17 20.90 13.51
C GLU A 120 -2.40 20.32 12.10
N ALA A 121 -1.41 20.44 11.21
CA ALA A 121 -1.50 19.90 9.85
C ALA A 121 -1.55 18.35 9.85
N SER A 122 -0.77 17.72 10.74
CA SER A 122 -0.77 16.26 10.92
C SER A 122 -2.08 15.75 11.51
N GLU A 123 -2.65 16.46 12.49
CA GLU A 123 -3.95 16.15 13.09
C GLU A 123 -5.07 16.33 12.07
N TYR A 124 -5.01 17.37 11.23
CA TYR A 124 -5.97 17.54 10.14
C TYR A 124 -6.00 16.34 9.20
N ALA A 125 -4.85 15.91 8.69
CA ALA A 125 -4.79 14.75 7.80
C ALA A 125 -5.28 13.46 8.50
N SER A 126 -4.90 13.25 9.75
CA SER A 126 -5.33 12.10 10.55
C SER A 126 -6.83 12.08 10.81
N ASN A 127 -7.41 13.23 11.18
CA ASN A 127 -8.83 13.38 11.44
C ASN A 127 -9.66 13.20 10.16
N GLN A 128 -9.20 13.73 9.02
CA GLN A 128 -9.86 13.50 7.73
C GLN A 128 -9.87 12.02 7.37
N ALA A 129 -8.73 11.33 7.51
CA ALA A 129 -8.66 9.89 7.26
C ALA A 129 -9.55 9.09 8.22
N ALA A 130 -9.61 9.46 9.51
CA ALA A 130 -10.47 8.82 10.50
C ALA A 130 -11.96 9.01 10.18
N ASN A 131 -12.36 10.24 9.81
CA ASN A 131 -13.72 10.55 9.43
C ASN A 131 -14.15 9.75 8.19
N LEU A 132 -13.30 9.68 7.16
CA LEU A 132 -13.57 8.87 5.97
C LEU A 132 -13.77 7.39 6.30
N ARG A 133 -12.93 6.82 7.19
CA ARG A 133 -13.11 5.43 7.66
C ARG A 133 -14.45 5.24 8.39
N ARG A 134 -14.81 6.19 9.28
CA ARG A 134 -16.09 6.16 10.01
C ARG A 134 -17.29 6.26 9.07
N SER A 135 -17.17 6.99 7.97
CA SER A 135 -18.18 7.06 6.92
C SER A 135 -18.25 5.82 6.02
N GLY A 136 -17.46 4.78 6.29
CA GLY A 136 -17.50 3.50 5.59
C GLY A 136 -16.49 3.34 4.45
N PHE A 137 -15.62 4.34 4.20
CA PHE A 137 -14.61 4.23 3.16
C PHE A 137 -13.51 3.23 3.52
N LYS A 138 -13.16 2.36 2.57
CA LYS A 138 -12.06 1.38 2.68
C LYS A 138 -10.81 1.91 1.99
N PHE A 139 -9.73 2.08 2.73
CA PHE A 139 -8.45 2.53 2.20
C PHE A 139 -7.68 1.38 1.57
N ARG A 140 -7.29 1.56 0.31
CA ARG A 140 -6.45 0.64 -0.46
C ARG A 140 -5.11 1.31 -0.71
N ASP A 141 -4.12 0.95 0.12
CA ASP A 141 -2.81 1.57 0.06
C ASP A 141 -1.97 1.00 -1.10
N TYR A 142 -1.75 1.83 -2.12
CA TYR A 142 -0.82 1.63 -3.23
C TYR A 142 0.35 2.63 -3.20
N THR A 143 0.57 3.33 -2.09
CA THR A 143 1.65 4.32 -1.95
C THR A 143 3.02 3.66 -1.80
N ASN A 144 4.03 4.33 -2.34
CA ASN A 144 5.44 3.98 -2.16
C ASN A 144 6.11 4.88 -1.11
N ASP A 145 5.67 6.14 -1.02
CA ASP A 145 6.19 7.15 -0.12
C ASP A 145 5.05 8.05 0.40
N GLU A 146 5.28 8.72 1.53
CA GLU A 146 4.31 9.55 2.25
C GLU A 146 4.49 11.06 1.97
N GLN A 147 5.52 11.45 1.22
CA GLN A 147 5.75 12.84 0.80
C GLN A 147 4.62 13.40 -0.06
N ALA A 148 4.04 12.56 -0.92
CA ALA A 148 2.91 12.91 -1.75
C ALA A 148 1.93 11.74 -1.85
N ILE A 149 0.70 11.95 -1.39
CA ILE A 149 -0.36 10.94 -1.40
C ILE A 149 -1.53 11.51 -2.17
N LEU A 150 -1.87 10.86 -3.28
CA LEU A 150 -3.07 11.12 -4.06
C LEU A 150 -4.12 10.07 -3.71
N ASN A 151 -5.21 10.50 -3.10
CA ASN A 151 -6.37 9.69 -2.78
C ASN A 151 -7.36 9.75 -3.93
N ILE A 152 -7.64 8.60 -4.56
CA ILE A 152 -8.59 8.46 -5.66
C ILE A 152 -9.83 7.77 -5.11
N PHE A 153 -10.97 8.47 -5.16
CA PHE A 153 -12.24 7.97 -4.64
C PHE A 153 -12.98 7.23 -5.75
N HIS A 154 -13.35 5.98 -5.48
CA HIS A 154 -14.09 5.11 -6.38
C HIS A 154 -15.12 4.31 -5.58
N GLY A 155 -16.39 4.71 -5.65
CA GLY A 155 -17.44 4.14 -4.80
C GLY A 155 -17.12 4.32 -3.31
N GLN A 156 -17.08 3.22 -2.55
CA GLN A 156 -16.69 3.22 -1.12
C GLN A 156 -15.21 2.90 -0.89
N GLU A 157 -14.37 2.94 -1.93
CA GLU A 157 -12.94 2.68 -1.81
C GLU A 157 -12.11 3.93 -2.10
N ILE A 158 -11.03 4.10 -1.34
CA ILE A 158 -10.05 5.16 -1.53
C ILE A 158 -8.71 4.52 -1.88
N TYR A 159 -8.28 4.71 -3.11
CA TYR A 159 -7.00 4.22 -3.61
C TYR A 159 -5.94 5.29 -3.38
N MET A 160 -4.97 4.98 -2.52
CA MET A 160 -3.88 5.89 -2.19
C MET A 160 -2.70 5.59 -3.12
N VAL A 161 -2.25 6.56 -3.91
CA VAL A 161 -1.11 6.42 -4.83
C VAL A 161 -0.11 7.57 -4.62
N SER A 162 1.16 7.33 -4.93
CA SER A 162 2.23 8.32 -4.72
C SER A 162 3.03 8.57 -6.02
N PRO A 163 2.46 9.27 -7.01
CA PRO A 163 3.15 9.61 -8.25
C PRO A 163 4.31 10.59 -7.98
N ALA A 164 5.41 10.47 -8.72
CA ALA A 164 6.58 11.35 -8.61
C ALA A 164 6.28 12.80 -9.02
N ARG A 165 5.36 12.99 -9.97
CA ARG A 165 4.87 14.31 -10.41
C ARG A 165 3.39 14.49 -10.07
N PRO A 166 3.03 14.65 -8.78
CA PRO A 166 1.65 14.54 -8.32
C PRO A 166 0.73 15.63 -8.87
N LYS A 167 1.20 16.89 -8.95
CA LYS A 167 0.42 17.99 -9.50
C LYS A 167 0.16 17.82 -11.01
N ALA A 168 1.15 17.33 -11.76
CA ALA A 168 1.00 17.07 -13.19
C ALA A 168 0.03 15.91 -13.43
N PHE A 169 0.16 14.83 -12.66
CA PHE A 169 -0.74 13.69 -12.75
C PHE A 169 -2.18 14.05 -12.37
N LEU A 170 -2.40 14.88 -11.34
CA LEU A 170 -3.73 15.39 -10.99
C LEU A 170 -4.36 16.22 -12.13
N LYS A 171 -3.59 17.11 -12.75
CA LYS A 171 -4.05 17.87 -13.93
C LYS A 171 -4.44 16.95 -15.07
N GLU A 172 -3.67 15.88 -15.28
CA GLU A 172 -3.95 14.89 -16.32
C GLU A 172 -5.25 14.12 -16.04
N LEU A 173 -5.49 13.70 -14.80
CA LEU A 173 -6.76 13.06 -14.40
C LEU A 173 -7.95 13.99 -14.62
N LYS A 174 -7.83 15.27 -14.24
CA LYS A 174 -8.87 16.29 -14.45
C LYS A 174 -9.09 16.60 -15.93
N ARG A 175 -8.03 16.55 -16.76
CA ARG A 175 -8.13 16.70 -18.22
C ARG A 175 -8.94 15.57 -18.85
N ARG A 176 -8.71 14.32 -18.42
CA ARG A 176 -9.42 13.12 -18.93
C ARG A 176 -10.83 12.98 -18.36
N ASN A 177 -11.06 13.38 -17.12
CA ASN A 177 -12.38 13.43 -16.49
C ASN A 177 -12.70 14.84 -15.98
N LYS A 178 -13.41 15.63 -16.81
CA LYS A 178 -13.78 17.02 -16.45
C LYS A 178 -14.72 17.12 -15.24
N ARG A 179 -15.53 16.07 -14.98
CA ARG A 179 -16.49 16.03 -13.85
C ARG A 179 -15.81 15.78 -12.50
N LEU A 180 -14.56 15.31 -12.53
CA LEU A 180 -13.78 15.01 -11.33
C LEU A 180 -13.63 16.23 -10.43
N SER A 181 -14.02 16.12 -9.16
CA SER A 181 -13.65 17.10 -8.13
C SER A 181 -12.20 16.86 -7.71
N ALA A 182 -11.36 17.90 -7.76
CA ALA A 182 -9.94 17.80 -7.43
C ALA A 182 -9.58 18.78 -6.32
N ARG A 183 -8.88 18.30 -5.29
CA ARG A 183 -8.41 19.11 -4.16
C ARG A 183 -6.93 18.89 -3.92
N VAL A 184 -6.21 19.96 -3.61
CA VAL A 184 -4.81 19.93 -3.18
C VAL A 184 -4.71 20.43 -1.74
N VAL A 185 -4.10 19.64 -0.88
CA VAL A 185 -3.85 19.93 0.53
C VAL A 185 -2.33 19.93 0.74
N GLU A 186 -1.77 21.11 0.95
CA GLU A 186 -0.36 21.28 1.29
C GLU A 186 -0.21 21.35 2.81
N LEU A 187 0.54 20.41 3.38
CA LEU A 187 0.89 20.34 4.79
C LEU A 187 2.26 21.03 4.98
N THR A 188 2.30 22.04 5.85
CA THR A 188 3.45 22.93 6.07
C THR A 188 3.80 23.05 7.56
N ARG A 189 4.93 23.67 7.86
CA ARG A 189 5.32 24.06 9.23
C ARG A 189 4.34 25.04 9.88
N ARG A 190 3.62 25.83 9.06
CA ARG A 190 2.70 26.88 9.52
C ARG A 190 1.24 26.43 9.60
N GLY A 191 0.95 25.14 9.34
CA GLY A 191 -0.41 24.62 9.23
C GLY A 191 -0.67 24.02 7.84
N LYS A 192 -1.90 24.20 7.33
CA LYS A 192 -2.34 23.60 6.07
C LYS A 192 -2.80 24.65 5.06
N ARG A 193 -2.63 24.37 3.77
CA ARG A 193 -3.21 25.15 2.68
C ARG A 193 -4.07 24.23 1.83
N VAL A 194 -5.34 24.59 1.64
CA VAL A 194 -6.28 23.83 0.81
C VAL A 194 -6.57 24.64 -0.45
N ARG A 195 -6.49 24.00 -1.61
CA ARG A 195 -6.82 24.57 -2.92
C ARG A 195 -7.72 23.60 -3.66
N ASP A 196 -8.96 24.00 -3.90
CA ASP A 196 -9.84 23.25 -4.78
C ASP A 196 -9.54 23.62 -6.24
N LEU A 197 -9.36 22.61 -7.10
CA LEU A 197 -9.17 22.76 -8.53
C LEU A 197 -10.53 22.55 -9.21
N GLN A 198 -11.08 23.64 -9.75
CA GLN A 198 -12.31 23.61 -10.54
C GLN A 198 -12.08 23.00 -11.92
#